data_AF-A0A2U8H652-F1
#
_entry.id   AF-A0A2U8H652-F1
#
_cell.length_a   1.000
_cell.length_b   1.000
_cell.length_c   1.000
_cell.angle_alpha   90.00
_cell.angle_beta   90.00
_cell.angle_gamma   90.00
#
_symmetry.space_group_name_H-M   'P 1'
#
loop_
_entity.id
_entity.type
_entity.pdbx_description
1 polymer ?
#
loop_
_entity_poly.entity_id
_entity_poly.type
_entity_poly.pdbx_seq_one_letter_code
_entity_poly.pdbx_strand_id
1 'polypeptide(L)' 'MPGLITRTFALPSLREQPFTVGVVLDEALLSDFPRRDDAVTLIGLENSRIVAVDYAATAATLREALGLTSKE' A
#
# COMPACT_ATOMS: atom_id res chain seq x y z
N MET A 1 -4.34 20.17 19.45
CA MET A 1 -5.43 19.33 18.91
C MET A 1 -5.14 18.96 17.45
N PRO A 2 -4.62 17.76 17.15
CA PRO A 2 -4.56 17.24 15.77
C PRO A 2 -4.91 15.72 15.67
N GLY A 3 -5.84 15.22 16.48
CA GLY A 3 -6.17 13.77 16.54
C GLY A 3 -7.46 13.35 15.81
N LEU A 4 -8.28 14.29 15.35
CA LEU A 4 -9.65 14.02 14.87
C LEU A 4 -9.83 14.06 13.35
N ILE A 5 -8.85 14.58 12.60
CA ILE A 5 -8.98 14.81 11.15
C ILE A 5 -8.60 13.54 10.36
N THR A 6 -7.60 12.78 10.82
CA THR A 6 -7.13 11.55 10.13
C THR A 6 -8.13 10.39 10.21
N ARG A 7 -9.03 10.39 11.21
CA ARG A 7 -9.96 9.28 11.47
C ARG A 7 -11.28 9.37 10.71
N THR A 8 -11.70 10.57 10.32
CA THR A 8 -13.08 10.80 9.86
C THR A 8 -13.21 10.96 8.34
N PHE A 9 -12.15 11.38 7.64
CA PHE A 9 -12.22 11.60 6.18
C PHE A 9 -11.34 10.64 5.37
N ALA A 10 -10.16 10.26 5.86
CA ALA A 10 -9.26 9.38 5.10
C ALA A 10 -9.74 7.92 5.07
N LEU A 11 -10.17 7.36 6.21
CA LEU A 11 -10.66 5.98 6.31
C LEU A 11 -11.92 5.67 5.47
N PRO A 12 -12.98 6.51 5.43
CA PRO A 12 -14.13 6.24 4.57
C PRO A 12 -13.78 6.30 3.08
N SER A 13 -12.99 7.29 2.63
CA SER A 13 -12.55 7.35 1.23
C SER A 13 -11.62 6.18 0.84
N LEU A 14 -10.87 5.62 1.79
CA LEU A 14 -10.08 4.40 1.58
C LEU A 14 -10.94 3.13 1.52
N ARG A 15 -12.12 3.12 2.16
CA ARG A 15 -13.10 2.01 2.05
C ARG A 15 -13.86 2.01 0.73
N GLU A 16 -13.97 3.16 0.07
CA GLU A 16 -14.60 3.30 -1.25
C GLU A 16 -13.67 2.90 -2.41
N GLN A 17 -12.40 2.62 -2.12
CA GLN A 17 -11.45 2.18 -3.14
C GLN A 17 -11.78 0.77 -3.64
N PRO A 18 -11.54 0.47 -4.94
CA PRO A 18 -11.78 -0.85 -5.51
C PRO A 18 -10.80 -1.93 -5.01
N PHE A 19 -9.96 -1.59 -4.02
CA PHE A 19 -8.95 -2.47 -3.44
C PHE A 19 -9.02 -2.41 -1.91
N THR A 20 -8.75 -3.55 -1.26
CA THR A 20 -8.78 -3.65 0.20
C THR A 20 -7.61 -2.86 0.80
N VAL A 21 -7.94 -1.86 1.62
CA VAL A 21 -6.95 -1.08 2.38
C VAL A 21 -6.88 -1.59 3.81
N GLY A 22 -5.76 -2.22 4.16
CA GLY A 22 -5.43 -2.55 5.55
C GLY A 22 -4.78 -1.36 6.25
N VAL A 23 -5.36 -0.89 7.35
CA VAL A 23 -4.73 0.12 8.20
C VAL A 23 -4.16 -0.57 9.42
N VAL A 24 -2.86 -0.44 9.60
CA VAL A 24 -2.18 -0.94 10.79
C VAL A 24 -2.10 0.18 11.81
N LEU A 25 -2.66 -0.06 13.00
CA LEU A 25 -2.76 0.93 14.07
C LEU A 25 -1.57 0.88 15.04
N ASP A 26 -0.77 -0.19 14.97
CA ASP A 26 0.40 -0.41 15.81
C ASP A 26 1.64 -0.61 14.91
N GLU A 27 2.55 0.35 14.96
CA GLU A 27 3.78 0.34 14.14
C GLU A 27 4.72 -0.82 14.51
N ALA A 28 4.64 -1.36 15.73
CA ALA A 28 5.46 -2.49 16.16
C ALA A 28 5.11 -3.78 15.39
N LEU A 29 3.86 -3.90 14.90
CA LEU A 29 3.45 -5.03 14.06
C LEU A 29 4.11 -5.01 12.67
N LEU A 30 4.68 -3.88 12.27
CA LEU A 30 5.32 -3.69 10.97
C LEU A 30 6.85 -3.71 11.06
N SER A 31 7.42 -4.00 12.24
CA SER A 31 8.87 -4.07 12.43
C SER A 31 9.53 -5.13 11.54
N ASP A 32 8.83 -6.23 11.28
CA ASP A 32 9.32 -7.32 10.42
C ASP A 32 8.92 -7.16 8.95
N PHE A 33 8.14 -6.12 8.61
CA PHE A 33 7.73 -5.89 7.24
C PHE A 33 8.88 -5.27 6.42
N PRO A 34 9.13 -5.75 5.19
CA PRO A 34 10.13 -5.18 4.31
C PRO A 34 9.74 -3.74 3.95
N ARG A 35 10.43 -2.76 4.54
CA ARG A 35 10.21 -1.33 4.35
C ARG A 35 11.44 -0.69 3.74
N ARG A 36 11.22 0.25 2.83
CA ARG A 36 12.26 1.10 2.25
C ARG A 36 11.75 2.54 2.31
N ASP A 37 12.62 3.44 2.76
CA ASP A 37 12.32 4.87 2.80
C ASP A 37 11.95 5.38 1.40
N ASP A 38 10.98 6.28 1.35
CA ASP A 38 10.45 6.89 0.13
C ASP A 38 9.95 5.91 -0.96
N ALA A 39 9.62 4.67 -0.58
CA ALA A 39 9.09 3.67 -1.50
C ALA A 39 7.90 2.89 -0.93
N VAL A 40 6.99 2.50 -1.82
CA VAL A 40 5.90 1.58 -1.52
C VAL A 40 6.39 0.15 -1.70
N THR A 41 6.18 -0.70 -0.70
CA THR A 41 6.45 -2.14 -0.79
C THR A 41 5.32 -2.85 -1.52
N LEU A 42 5.68 -3.63 -2.53
CA LEU A 42 4.79 -4.45 -3.34
C LEU A 42 5.02 -5.90 -2.95
N ILE A 43 3.97 -6.62 -2.56
CA ILE A 43 4.04 -8.04 -2.20
C ILE A 43 3.21 -8.81 -3.21
N GLY A 44 3.89 -9.57 -4.08
CA GLY A 44 3.25 -10.49 -5.01
C GLY A 44 2.81 -11.75 -4.28
N LEU A 45 1.52 -12.09 -4.40
CA LEU A 45 0.94 -13.29 -3.81
C LEU A 45 0.48 -14.24 -4.91
N GLU A 46 0.85 -15.51 -4.80
CA GLU A 46 0.37 -16.59 -5.66
C GLU A 46 -0.06 -17.76 -4.76
N ASN A 47 -1.30 -18.21 -4.89
CA ASN A 47 -1.88 -19.27 -4.03
C ASN A 47 -1.67 -19.02 -2.52
N SER A 48 -1.93 -17.78 -2.06
CA SER A 48 -1.73 -17.35 -0.66
C SER A 48 -0.28 -17.44 -0.15
N ARG A 49 0.69 -17.55 -1.06
CA ARG A 49 2.12 -17.53 -0.75
C ARG A 49 2.78 -16.31 -1.37
N ILE A 50 3.74 -15.73 -0.64
CA ILE A 50 4.57 -14.63 -1.18
C ILE A 50 5.50 -15.20 -2.24
N VAL A 51 5.40 -14.67 -3.46
CA VAL A 51 6.26 -15.04 -4.60
C VAL A 51 7.25 -13.95 -4.99
N ALA A 52 6.96 -12.69 -4.64
CA ALA A 52 7.83 -11.55 -4.91
C ALA A 52 7.65 -10.45 -3.86
N VAL A 53 8.73 -9.71 -3.60
CA VAL A 53 8.71 -8.48 -2.80
C VAL A 53 9.50 -7.43 -3.57
N ASP A 54 8.80 -6.41 -4.07
CA ASP A 54 9.35 -5.33 -4.87
C ASP A 54 9.12 -3.97 -4.19
N TYR A 55 9.75 -2.92 -4.71
CA TYR A 55 9.61 -1.56 -4.19
C TYR A 55 9.39 -0.57 -5.33
N ALA A 56 8.37 0.27 -5.22
CA ALA A 56 8.08 1.34 -6.15
C ALA A 56 8.24 2.70 -5.47
N ALA A 57 9.25 3.47 -5.88
CA ALA A 57 9.50 4.82 -5.36
C ALA A 57 8.69 5.91 -6.09
N THR A 58 8.21 5.63 -7.30
CA THR A 58 7.45 6.61 -8.11
C THR A 58 6.12 6.05 -8.57
N ALA A 59 5.17 6.95 -8.85
CA ALA A 59 3.87 6.58 -9.39
C ALA A 59 3.96 5.93 -10.79
N ALA A 60 5.04 6.14 -11.54
CA ALA A 60 5.30 5.46 -12.81
C ALA A 60 5.70 3.99 -12.56
N THR A 61 6.72 3.76 -11.72
CA THR A 61 7.16 2.41 -11.32
C THR A 61 6.06 1.60 -10.66
N LEU A 62 5.17 2.25 -9.89
CA LEU A 62 4.02 1.58 -9.27
C LEU A 62 3.00 1.12 -10.32
N ARG A 63 2.67 1.97 -11.30
CA ARG A 63 1.74 1.60 -12.37
C ARG A 63 2.27 0.46 -13.22
N GLU A 64 3.57 0.48 -13.53
CA GLU A 64 4.23 -0.60 -14.27
C GLU A 64 4.17 -1.91 -13.50
N ALA A 65 4.53 -1.92 -12.21
CA ALA A 65 4.49 -3.11 -11.37
C ALA A 65 3.08 -3.68 -11.18
N LEU A 66 2.05 -2.82 -11.19
CA LEU A 66 0.65 -3.23 -11.11
C LEU A 66 0.06 -3.62 -12.48
N GLY A 67 0.81 -3.54 -13.57
CA GLY A 67 0.31 -3.79 -14.93
C GLY A 67 -0.73 -2.76 -15.39
N LEU A 68 -0.79 -1.60 -14.74
CA LEU A 68 -1.73 -0.50 -15.00
C LEU A 68 -1.17 0.55 -15.97
N THR A 69 -0.17 0.19 -16.80
CA THR A 69 0.24 1.03 -17.92
C THR A 69 -0.96 1.22 -18.85
N SER A 70 -1.67 2.34 -18.71
CA SER A 70 -2.63 2.83 -19.68
C SER A 70 -1.95 2.87 -21.04
N LYS A 71 -2.27 1.88 -21.86
CA LYS A 71 -2.47 2.10 -23.28
C LYS A 71 -3.83 2.81 -23.37
N GLU A 72 -3.87 3.87 -24.18
CA GLU A 72 -5.00 4.79 -24.47
C GLU A 72 -5.02 6.11 -23.70
#